data_AF-A0A179T5I4-F1
#
_entry.id   AF-A0A179T5I4-F1
#
_cell.length_a   1.000
_cell.length_b   1.000
_cell.length_c   1.000
_cell.angle_alpha   90.00
_cell.angle_beta   90.00
_cell.angle_gamma   90.00
#
_symmetry.space_group_name_H-M   'P 1'
#
loop_
_entity.id
_entity.type
_entity.pdbx_description
1 polymer ?
#
loop_
_entity_poly.entity_id
_entity_poly.type
_entity_poly.pdbx_seq_one_letter_code
_entity_poly.pdbx_strand_id
1 'polypeptide(L)'
;MLSATLFFSPSKNVGSTLKELGFLFVKNEYNYYLKDKKLIEATIDSSNCSLKLLFSSGLNLEEYTMIHTIILCIMKKMNAKIDDNDSLLGYTSNGEGAHIVSNWQNWYGFLQDAKLSSLEGKKVRVMDENDKELASGMFVGYKADELTSSIIECTLITLFGERTYKGNKLSIQPTNEW
;
A
#
# COMPACT_ATOMS: atom_id res chain seq x y z
N MET A 1 14.31 2.16 -11.14
CA MET A 1 14.21 0.83 -10.50
C MET A 1 14.51 1.05 -9.03
N LEU A 2 13.68 0.51 -8.15
CA LEU A 2 13.76 0.71 -6.69
C LEU A 2 14.20 -0.58 -6.02
N SER A 3 14.81 -0.48 -4.84
CA SER A 3 15.19 -1.66 -4.08
C SER A 3 15.12 -1.50 -2.57
N ALA A 4 14.91 -2.62 -1.88
CA ALA A 4 15.04 -2.72 -0.44
C ALA A 4 15.80 -4.01 -0.09
N THR A 5 16.64 -3.95 0.94
CA THR A 5 17.44 -5.08 1.39
C THR A 5 17.03 -5.47 2.79
N LEU A 6 16.69 -6.75 2.98
CA LEU A 6 16.39 -7.32 4.29
C LEU A 6 17.60 -8.09 4.80
N PHE A 7 17.94 -7.91 6.08
CA PHE A 7 19.01 -8.60 6.78
C PHE A 7 18.42 -9.52 7.85
N PHE A 8 18.83 -10.78 7.86
CA PHE A 8 18.27 -11.82 8.73
C PHE A 8 19.35 -12.69 9.36
N SER A 9 18.96 -13.50 10.34
CA SER A 9 19.88 -14.44 10.99
C SER A 9 20.18 -15.66 10.09
N PRO A 10 21.40 -16.24 10.15
CA PRO A 10 21.80 -17.38 9.29
C PRO A 10 20.93 -18.63 9.41
N SER A 11 20.21 -18.80 10.52
CA SER A 11 19.34 -19.95 10.79
C SER A 11 17.99 -19.92 10.06
N LYS A 12 17.68 -18.84 9.33
CA LYS A 12 16.39 -18.67 8.66
C LYS A 12 16.38 -19.30 7.27
N ASN A 13 15.39 -20.16 7.01
CA ASN A 13 15.16 -20.71 5.68
C ASN A 13 14.37 -19.71 4.82
N VAL A 14 15.11 -18.81 4.16
CA VAL A 14 14.56 -17.74 3.32
C VAL A 14 13.74 -18.29 2.16
N GLY A 15 14.27 -19.31 1.46
CA GLY A 15 13.61 -19.90 0.30
C GLY A 15 12.24 -20.49 0.63
N SER A 16 12.11 -21.17 1.77
CA SER A 16 10.80 -21.67 2.25
C SER A 16 9.83 -20.54 2.57
N THR A 17 10.30 -19.49 3.24
CA THR A 17 9.49 -18.32 3.60
C THR A 17 8.96 -17.61 2.35
N LEU A 18 9.80 -17.43 1.33
CA LEU A 18 9.40 -16.81 0.07
C LEU A 18 8.36 -17.66 -0.68
N LYS A 19 8.53 -18.98 -0.73
CA LYS A 19 7.55 -19.88 -1.36
C LYS A 19 6.20 -19.86 -0.64
N GLU A 20 6.20 -19.86 0.69
CA GLU A 20 4.96 -19.71 1.49
C GLU A 20 4.23 -18.39 1.20
N LEU A 21 4.98 -17.33 0.91
CA LEU A 21 4.44 -16.02 0.54
C LEU A 21 4.09 -15.92 -0.95
N GLY A 22 4.16 -17.01 -1.71
CA GLY A 22 3.74 -17.06 -3.11
C GLY A 22 4.82 -16.69 -4.14
N PHE A 23 6.09 -16.55 -3.73
CA PHE A 23 7.17 -16.34 -4.70
C PHE A 23 7.47 -17.61 -5.50
N LEU A 24 7.71 -17.43 -6.79
CA LEU A 24 8.12 -18.48 -7.72
C LEU A 24 9.62 -18.43 -7.96
N PHE A 25 10.29 -19.57 -7.82
CA PHE A 25 11.72 -19.66 -8.08
C PHE A 25 11.99 -19.90 -9.57
N VAL A 26 12.63 -18.94 -10.24
CA VAL A 26 12.91 -18.94 -11.68
C VAL A 26 14.32 -18.44 -11.91
N LYS A 27 15.15 -19.19 -12.63
CA LYS A 27 16.52 -18.79 -13.04
C LYS A 27 17.38 -18.24 -11.88
N ASN A 28 17.37 -18.93 -10.74
CA ASN A 28 18.14 -18.56 -9.53
C ASN A 28 17.63 -17.33 -8.75
N GLU A 29 16.43 -16.85 -9.07
CA GLU A 29 15.77 -15.73 -8.40
C GLU A 29 14.37 -16.12 -7.94
N TYR A 30 13.84 -15.41 -6.95
CA TYR A 30 12.47 -15.55 -6.51
C TYR A 30 11.65 -14.38 -7.05
N ASN A 31 10.57 -14.66 -7.76
CA ASN A 31 9.72 -13.64 -8.38
C ASN A 31 8.32 -13.68 -7.78
N TYR A 32 7.78 -12.53 -7.43
CA TYR A 32 6.38 -12.37 -7.05
C TYR A 32 5.62 -11.71 -8.19
N TYR A 33 4.48 -12.29 -8.54
CA TYR A 33 3.62 -11.82 -9.63
C TYR A 33 2.26 -11.39 -9.08
N LEU A 34 1.78 -10.27 -9.59
CA LEU A 34 0.38 -9.88 -9.44
C LEU A 34 -0.30 -10.12 -10.79
N LYS A 35 -1.16 -11.16 -10.85
CA LYS A 35 -1.67 -11.72 -12.11
C LYS A 35 -0.46 -12.12 -12.99
N ASP A 36 -0.29 -11.50 -14.15
CA ASP A 36 0.81 -11.78 -15.09
C ASP A 36 1.95 -10.75 -15.01
N LYS A 37 1.85 -9.74 -14.13
CA LYS A 37 2.85 -8.68 -13.99
C LYS A 37 3.85 -9.06 -12.89
N LYS A 38 5.14 -9.12 -13.23
CA LYS A 38 6.22 -9.26 -12.24
C LYS A 38 6.27 -7.99 -11.38
N LEU A 39 6.06 -8.17 -10.07
CA LEU A 39 6.00 -7.08 -9.11
C LEU A 39 7.29 -6.96 -8.31
N ILE A 40 7.84 -8.09 -7.86
CA ILE A 40 9.07 -8.17 -7.06
C ILE A 40 9.99 -9.23 -7.66
N GLU A 41 11.26 -8.88 -7.79
CA GLU A 41 12.37 -9.81 -8.02
C GLU A 41 13.23 -9.86 -6.76
N ALA A 42 13.55 -11.07 -6.28
CA ALA A 42 14.19 -11.30 -5.01
C ALA A 42 15.44 -12.16 -5.19
N THR A 43 16.58 -11.67 -4.72
CA THR A 43 17.87 -12.36 -4.76
C THR A 43 18.39 -12.57 -3.35
N ILE A 44 18.75 -13.82 -3.04
CA ILE A 44 19.31 -14.19 -1.74
C ILE A 44 20.84 -14.10 -1.83
N ASP A 45 21.43 -13.32 -0.95
CA ASP A 45 22.86 -13.34 -0.70
C ASP A 45 23.12 -14.11 0.60
N SER A 46 23.56 -15.36 0.44
CA SER A 46 23.85 -16.25 1.56
C SER A 46 25.11 -15.83 2.35
N SER A 47 26.02 -15.08 1.73
CA SER A 47 27.26 -14.63 2.39
C SER A 47 26.99 -13.52 3.38
N ASN A 48 26.11 -12.59 3.02
CA ASN A 48 25.73 -11.45 3.85
C ASN A 48 24.44 -11.67 4.65
N CYS A 49 23.84 -12.87 4.56
CA CYS A 49 22.53 -13.19 5.14
C CYS A 49 21.50 -12.10 4.81
N SER A 50 21.43 -11.76 3.52
CA SER A 50 20.56 -10.69 3.03
C SER A 50 19.67 -11.13 1.86
N LEU A 51 18.55 -10.44 1.71
CA LEU A 51 17.57 -10.64 0.66
C LEU A 51 17.35 -9.28 0.02
N LYS A 52 17.81 -9.14 -1.22
CA LYS A 52 17.58 -7.93 -2.00
C LYS A 52 16.28 -8.08 -2.77
N LEU A 53 15.39 -7.10 -2.61
CA LEU A 53 14.13 -6.99 -3.33
C LEU A 53 14.23 -5.86 -4.34
N LEU A 54 13.82 -6.13 -5.57
CA LEU A 54 13.85 -5.22 -6.70
C LEU A 54 12.44 -5.05 -7.26
N PHE A 55 12.02 -3.82 -7.50
CA PHE A 55 10.70 -3.51 -8.05
C PHE A 55 10.72 -2.24 -8.92
N SER A 56 9.70 -2.08 -9.75
CA SER A 56 9.61 -0.97 -10.70
C SER A 56 9.30 0.37 -9.99
N SER A 57 9.84 1.46 -10.53
CA SER A 57 9.48 2.84 -10.12
C SER A 57 8.21 3.36 -10.80
N GLY A 58 7.63 2.61 -11.74
CA GLY A 58 6.42 2.98 -12.47
C GLY A 58 5.18 2.20 -12.00
N LEU A 59 5.10 1.88 -10.71
CA LEU A 59 3.96 1.17 -10.13
C LEU A 59 2.91 2.16 -9.63
N ASN A 60 1.66 1.72 -9.54
CA ASN A 60 0.60 2.51 -8.93
C ASN A 60 0.57 2.33 -7.40
N LEU A 61 -0.23 3.13 -6.69
CA LEU A 61 -0.29 3.11 -5.23
C LEU A 61 -0.76 1.75 -4.67
N GLU A 62 -1.68 1.06 -5.35
CA GLU A 62 -2.17 -0.26 -4.94
C GLU A 62 -1.06 -1.31 -5.03
N GLU A 63 -0.29 -1.29 -6.11
CA GLU A 63 0.88 -2.13 -6.32
C GLU A 63 1.96 -1.86 -5.26
N TYR A 64 2.25 -0.60 -4.94
CA TYR A 64 3.15 -0.26 -3.84
C TYR A 64 2.63 -0.75 -2.49
N THR A 65 1.33 -0.62 -2.25
CA THR A 65 0.70 -1.11 -1.00
C THR A 65 0.86 -2.62 -0.85
N MET A 66 0.74 -3.36 -1.95
CA MET A 66 0.98 -4.79 -1.98
C MET A 66 2.44 -5.14 -1.68
N ILE A 67 3.40 -4.44 -2.31
CA ILE A 67 4.83 -4.64 -2.04
C ILE A 67 5.14 -4.34 -0.57
N HIS A 68 4.70 -3.19 -0.05
CA HIS A 68 4.85 -2.82 1.35
C HIS A 68 4.36 -3.93 2.29
N THR A 69 3.14 -4.44 2.04
CA THR A 69 2.54 -5.52 2.84
C THR A 69 3.36 -6.81 2.78
N ILE A 70 3.83 -7.21 1.59
CA ILE A 70 4.67 -8.39 1.41
C ILE A 70 5.99 -8.24 2.17
N ILE A 71 6.64 -7.07 2.07
CA ILE A 71 7.89 -6.78 2.77
C ILE A 71 7.70 -6.89 4.29
N LEU A 72 6.65 -6.28 4.85
CA LEU A 72 6.34 -6.40 6.27
C LEU A 72 6.10 -7.86 6.71
N CYS A 73 5.42 -8.65 5.89
CA CYS A 73 5.24 -10.08 6.14
C CYS A 73 6.57 -10.84 6.15
N ILE A 74 7.48 -10.56 5.21
CA ILE A 74 8.84 -11.13 5.18
C ILE A 74 9.59 -10.72 6.44
N MET A 75 9.62 -9.43 6.77
CA MET A 75 10.26 -8.89 7.99
C MET A 75 9.77 -9.61 9.23
N LYS A 76 8.46 -9.78 9.39
CA LYS A 76 7.86 -10.46 10.53
C LYS A 76 8.22 -11.94 10.61
N LYS A 77 8.09 -12.70 9.51
CA LYS A 77 8.41 -14.15 9.50
C LYS A 77 9.90 -14.42 9.75
N MET A 78 10.76 -13.57 9.19
CA MET A 78 12.20 -13.74 9.26
C MET A 78 12.84 -13.02 10.45
N ASN A 79 12.08 -12.18 11.17
CA ASN A 79 12.61 -11.24 12.16
C ASN A 79 13.75 -10.40 11.56
N ALA A 80 13.55 -9.93 10.33
CA ALA A 80 14.58 -9.24 9.55
C ALA A 80 14.56 -7.73 9.81
N LYS A 81 15.74 -7.11 9.74
CA LYS A 81 15.88 -5.65 9.63
C LYS A 81 15.85 -5.26 8.16
N ILE A 82 15.43 -4.03 7.87
CA ILE A 82 15.35 -3.51 6.50
C ILE A 82 16.24 -2.29 6.32
N ASP A 83 16.88 -2.21 5.16
CA ASP A 83 17.43 -1.01 4.56
C ASP A 83 16.66 -0.72 3.27
N ASP A 84 15.90 0.36 3.25
CA ASP A 84 15.04 0.74 2.14
C ASP A 84 15.38 2.12 1.55
N ASN A 85 16.60 2.61 1.79
CA ASN A 85 17.07 3.91 1.29
C ASN A 85 17.00 4.03 -0.25
N ASP A 86 17.17 2.92 -0.98
CA ASP A 86 17.07 2.87 -2.44
C ASP A 86 15.62 2.72 -2.96
N SER A 87 14.62 3.00 -2.12
CA SER A 87 13.20 2.88 -2.44
C SER A 87 12.39 4.16 -2.26
N LEU A 88 13.01 5.33 -2.42
CA LEU A 88 12.32 6.62 -2.31
C LEU A 88 11.11 6.68 -3.27
N LEU A 89 9.92 6.75 -2.69
CA LEU A 89 8.63 6.84 -3.38
C LEU A 89 8.16 8.29 -3.53
N GLY A 90 8.55 9.15 -2.61
CA GLY A 90 8.15 10.55 -2.59
C GLY A 90 8.50 11.22 -1.27
N TYR A 91 7.74 12.24 -0.91
CA TYR A 91 7.95 13.02 0.31
C TYR A 91 6.66 13.11 1.11
N THR A 92 6.78 13.13 2.44
CA THR A 92 5.66 13.41 3.35
C THR A 92 5.27 14.89 3.29
N SER A 93 4.17 15.27 3.94
CA SER A 93 3.74 16.67 4.06
C SER A 93 4.79 17.60 4.69
N ASN A 94 5.70 17.04 5.51
CA ASN A 94 6.79 17.77 6.16
C ASN A 94 8.08 17.82 5.32
N GLY A 95 8.07 17.26 4.10
CA GLY A 95 9.24 17.22 3.21
C GLY A 95 10.24 16.09 3.52
N GLU A 96 9.90 15.15 4.41
CA GLU A 96 10.75 14.00 4.70
C GLU A 96 10.62 12.93 3.61
N GLY A 97 11.71 12.26 3.26
CA GLY A 97 11.69 11.17 2.28
C GLY A 97 10.84 9.99 2.76
N ALA A 98 9.95 9.51 1.88
CA ALA A 98 9.13 8.34 2.10
C ALA A 98 9.58 7.18 1.22
N HIS A 99 9.81 6.03 1.84
CA HIS A 99 10.34 4.84 1.23
C HIS A 99 9.32 3.68 1.32
N ILE A 100 9.64 2.51 0.79
CA ILE A 100 8.67 1.40 0.74
C ILE A 100 8.25 0.89 2.12
N VAL A 101 9.04 1.12 3.17
CA VAL A 101 8.67 0.85 4.57
C VAL A 101 8.81 2.11 5.43
N SER A 102 9.95 2.79 5.35
CA SER A 102 10.24 3.98 6.14
C SER A 102 9.33 5.14 5.75
N ASN A 103 8.67 5.76 6.74
CA ASN A 103 7.70 6.84 6.55
C ASN A 103 6.47 6.49 5.68
N TRP A 104 6.18 5.19 5.48
CA TRP A 104 5.07 4.72 4.65
C TRP A 104 3.72 5.33 5.07
N GLN A 105 3.34 5.24 6.35
CA GLN A 105 2.02 5.71 6.79
C GLN A 105 1.82 7.22 6.64
N ASN A 106 2.85 8.01 6.96
CA ASN A 106 2.79 9.46 6.78
C ASN A 106 2.60 9.84 5.31
N TRP A 107 3.27 9.12 4.41
CA TRP A 107 3.16 9.33 2.97
C TRP A 107 1.84 8.83 2.39
N TYR A 108 1.39 7.64 2.79
CA TYR A 108 0.12 7.07 2.36
C TYR A 108 -1.06 7.95 2.79
N GLY A 109 -1.07 8.40 4.05
CA GLY A 109 -2.05 9.36 4.55
C GLY A 109 -2.03 10.66 3.74
N PHE A 110 -0.85 11.25 3.52
CA PHE A 110 -0.72 12.47 2.72
C PHE A 110 -1.29 12.32 1.29
N LEU A 111 -1.02 11.20 0.61
CA LEU A 111 -1.58 10.93 -0.72
C LEU A 111 -3.10 10.75 -0.69
N GLN A 112 -3.60 10.10 0.35
CA GLN A 112 -5.03 9.87 0.51
C GLN A 112 -5.78 11.17 0.80
N ASP A 113 -5.23 12.02 1.66
CA ASP A 113 -5.76 13.35 1.96
C ASP A 113 -5.80 14.20 0.69
N ALA A 114 -4.69 14.27 -0.06
CA ALA A 114 -4.65 15.00 -1.33
C ALA A 114 -5.68 14.49 -2.35
N LYS A 115 -5.85 13.15 -2.44
CA LYS A 115 -6.88 12.54 -3.29
C LYS A 115 -8.27 12.97 -2.85
N LEU A 116 -8.57 12.91 -1.56
CA LEU A 116 -9.90 13.22 -1.03
C LEU A 116 -10.23 14.71 -1.12
N SER A 117 -9.29 15.61 -0.83
CA SER A 117 -9.47 17.05 -1.04
C SER A 117 -9.77 17.37 -2.50
N SER A 118 -9.19 16.65 -3.46
CA SER A 118 -9.52 16.82 -4.88
C SER A 118 -10.94 16.39 -5.26
N LEU A 119 -11.63 15.65 -4.38
CA LEU A 119 -13.01 15.19 -4.55
C LEU A 119 -14.04 16.09 -3.86
N GLU A 120 -13.62 17.04 -3.03
CA GLU A 120 -14.55 17.94 -2.33
C GLU A 120 -15.42 18.70 -3.34
N GLY A 121 -16.73 18.70 -3.08
CA GLY A 121 -17.72 19.29 -3.98
C GLY A 121 -18.02 18.48 -5.26
N LYS A 122 -17.37 17.33 -5.47
CA LYS A 122 -17.68 16.44 -6.61
C LYS A 122 -18.67 15.37 -6.20
N LYS A 123 -19.44 14.89 -7.18
CA LYS A 123 -20.31 13.72 -7.01
C LYS A 123 -19.43 12.47 -6.90
N VAL A 124 -19.66 11.70 -5.84
CA VAL A 124 -18.94 10.47 -5.54
C VAL A 124 -19.92 9.37 -5.18
N ARG A 125 -19.42 8.13 -5.24
CA ARG A 125 -20.03 6.96 -4.63
C ARG A 125 -19.15 6.49 -3.47
N VAL A 126 -19.81 6.00 -2.43
CA VAL A 126 -19.18 5.43 -1.24
C VAL A 126 -19.50 3.95 -1.21
N MET A 127 -18.47 3.13 -1.11
CA MET A 127 -18.57 1.68 -1.09
C MET A 127 -18.02 1.14 0.24
N ASP A 128 -18.55 0.01 0.67
CA ASP A 128 -18.00 -0.73 1.81
C ASP A 128 -16.76 -1.57 1.43
N GLU A 129 -16.26 -2.32 2.40
CA GLU A 129 -15.10 -3.22 2.27
C GLU A 129 -15.32 -4.39 1.30
N ASN A 130 -16.56 -4.66 0.89
CA ASN A 130 -16.94 -5.71 -0.06
C ASN A 130 -17.31 -5.13 -1.44
N ASP A 131 -16.89 -3.89 -1.73
CA ASP A 131 -17.22 -3.14 -2.96
C ASP A 131 -18.73 -2.94 -3.18
N LYS A 132 -19.54 -3.05 -2.12
CA LYS A 132 -20.97 -2.76 -2.20
C LYS A 132 -21.20 -1.26 -2.04
N GLU A 133 -21.91 -0.66 -2.99
CA GLU A 133 -22.30 0.74 -2.88
C GLU A 133 -23.25 0.95 -1.69
N LEU A 134 -22.86 1.88 -0.81
CA LEU A 134 -23.65 2.31 0.34
C LEU A 134 -24.49 3.54 -0.01
N ALA A 135 -23.91 4.49 -0.77
CA ALA A 135 -24.56 5.72 -1.17
C ALA A 135 -23.80 6.46 -2.29
N SER A 136 -24.49 7.42 -2.90
CA SER A 136 -23.91 8.42 -3.79
C SER A 136 -24.42 9.83 -3.46
N GLY A 137 -23.59 10.84 -3.74
CA GLY A 137 -23.88 12.22 -3.41
C GLY A 137 -22.66 13.13 -3.60
N MET A 138 -22.80 14.41 -3.28
CA MET A 138 -21.69 15.37 -3.33
C MET A 138 -20.80 15.20 -2.09
N PHE A 139 -19.51 15.01 -2.29
CA PHE A 139 -18.55 14.79 -1.21
C PHE A 139 -18.31 16.07 -0.40
N VAL A 140 -18.46 15.97 0.92
CA VAL A 140 -18.25 17.07 1.87
C VAL A 140 -17.00 16.85 2.71
N GLY A 141 -16.80 15.64 3.22
CA GLY A 141 -15.68 15.35 4.11
C GLY A 141 -15.65 13.91 4.58
N TYR A 142 -14.61 13.58 5.36
CA TYR A 142 -14.37 12.22 5.85
C TYR A 142 -13.68 12.25 7.21
N LYS A 143 -13.67 11.08 7.86
CA LYS A 143 -12.82 10.77 9.01
C LYS A 143 -12.03 9.51 8.71
N ALA A 144 -10.73 9.54 8.93
CA ALA A 144 -9.86 8.39 8.83
C ALA A 144 -9.42 7.90 10.22
N ASP A 145 -9.15 6.60 10.32
CA ASP A 145 -8.50 5.99 11.46
C ASP A 145 -7.01 6.39 11.52
N GLU A 146 -6.54 6.86 12.69
CA GLU A 146 -5.20 7.41 12.85
C GLU A 146 -4.08 6.37 12.70
N LEU A 147 -4.37 5.09 12.95
CA LEU A 147 -3.37 4.02 12.90
C LEU A 147 -3.22 3.44 11.49
N THR A 148 -4.34 3.26 10.81
CA THR A 148 -4.42 2.55 9.52
C THR A 148 -4.59 3.48 8.32
N SER A 149 -4.93 4.76 8.55
CA SER A 149 -5.36 5.72 7.53
C SER A 149 -6.59 5.27 6.74
N SER A 150 -7.29 4.22 7.19
CA SER A 150 -8.52 3.75 6.54
C SER A 150 -9.66 4.74 6.79
N ILE A 151 -10.46 5.03 5.76
CA ILE A 151 -11.62 5.92 5.90
C ILE A 151 -12.71 5.17 6.68
N ILE A 152 -13.10 5.72 7.83
CA ILE A 152 -14.10 5.12 8.71
C ILE A 152 -15.45 5.86 8.68
N GLU A 153 -15.43 7.14 8.30
CA GLU A 153 -16.66 7.94 8.11
C GLU A 153 -16.55 8.78 6.83
N CYS A 154 -17.67 8.94 6.14
CA CYS A 154 -17.79 9.78 4.94
C CYS A 154 -19.10 10.58 4.97
N THR A 155 -19.03 11.88 4.74
CA THR A 155 -20.18 12.78 4.72
C THR A 155 -20.47 13.23 3.29
N LEU A 156 -21.73 13.03 2.87
CA LEU A 156 -22.24 13.40 1.55
C LEU A 156 -23.46 14.31 1.67
N ILE A 157 -23.60 15.26 0.73
CA ILE A 157 -24.88 15.90 0.44
C ILE A 157 -25.62 15.04 -0.58
N THR A 158 -26.77 14.53 -0.18
CA THR A 158 -27.65 13.67 -0.99
C THR A 158 -28.96 14.40 -1.31
N LEU A 159 -29.83 13.79 -2.12
CA LEU A 159 -31.20 14.28 -2.35
C LEU A 159 -32.02 14.39 -1.07
N PHE A 160 -31.62 13.68 0.00
CA PHE A 160 -32.28 13.68 1.30
C PHE A 160 -31.54 14.55 2.34
N GLY A 161 -30.69 15.46 1.90
CA GLY A 161 -29.84 16.29 2.75
C GLY A 161 -28.49 15.66 3.06
N GLU A 162 -27.80 16.24 4.05
CA GLU A 162 -26.49 15.80 4.51
C GLU A 162 -26.59 14.48 5.29
N ARG A 163 -25.78 13.49 4.90
CA ARG A 163 -25.73 12.17 5.53
C ARG A 163 -24.29 11.72 5.75
N THR A 164 -24.05 11.12 6.91
CA THR A 164 -22.75 10.51 7.24
C THR A 164 -22.88 8.99 7.26
N TYR A 165 -21.99 8.33 6.53
CA TYR A 165 -21.89 6.89 6.39
C TYR A 165 -20.67 6.40 7.16
N LYS A 166 -20.81 5.30 7.91
CA LYS A 166 -19.73 4.72 8.72
C LYS A 166 -19.42 3.30 8.27
N GLY A 167 -18.16 2.91 8.36
CA GLY A 167 -17.68 1.55 8.06
C GLY A 167 -16.25 1.35 8.55
N ASN A 168 -15.70 0.15 8.40
CA ASN A 168 -14.32 -0.13 8.83
C ASN A 168 -13.29 0.33 7.79
N LYS A 169 -13.65 0.23 6.50
CA LYS A 169 -12.82 0.65 5.38
C LYS A 169 -13.68 1.10 4.20
N LEU A 170 -14.05 2.37 4.21
CA LEU A 170 -14.86 2.98 3.15
C LEU A 170 -13.98 3.32 1.94
N SER A 171 -14.51 3.08 0.74
CA SER A 171 -13.90 3.46 -0.54
C SER A 171 -14.72 4.58 -1.18
N ILE A 172 -14.07 5.70 -1.50
CA ILE A 172 -14.70 6.88 -2.12
C ILE A 172 -14.18 7.02 -3.54
N GLN A 173 -15.09 7.05 -4.51
CA GLN A 173 -14.75 7.15 -5.92
C GLN A 173 -15.58 8.24 -6.61
N PRO A 174 -14.96 9.07 -7.48
CA PRO A 174 -15.71 10.01 -8.29
C PRO A 174 -16.66 9.27 -9.23
N THR A 175 -17.85 9.83 -9.41
CA THR A 175 -18.78 9.40 -10.46
C THR A 175 -18.63 10.38 -11.63
N ASN A 176 -18.36 9.87 -12.84
CA ASN A 176 -18.33 10.70 -14.05
C ASN A 176 -19.74 11.14 -14.51
N GLU A 177 -20.77 10.82 -13.73
CA GLU A 177 -22.17 11.10 -14.01
C GLU A 177 -22.56 12.42 -13.34
N TRP A 178 -22.96 13.40 -14.14
CA TRP A 178 -23.60 14.62 -13.64
C TRP A 178 -25.08 14.34 -13.38
#